data_AF-A0A9W9C1X1-F1
#
_entry.id   AF-A0A9W9C1X1-F1
#
_cell.length_a   1.000
_cell.length_b   1.000
_cell.length_c   1.000
_cell.angle_alpha   90.00
_cell.angle_beta   90.00
_cell.angle_gamma   90.00
#
_symmetry.space_group_name_H-M   'P 1'
#
loop_
_entity.id
_entity.type
_entity.pdbx_description
1 polymer ?
#
loop_
_entity_poly.entity_id
_entity_poly.type
_entity_poly.pdbx_seq_one_letter_code
_entity_poly.pdbx_strand_id
1 'polypeptide(L)'
;MGDWVTSIPPRIGSSPVVTTAAEFLVHSFDCYAEDSHSNKIQAMQTKSKALRELQLSLLASQKAPTYDLLLATKMHYASEVLLGVTNLHYAIHTLGLMDLLRCGVPSGADEKYFWNILDNTYIDDLSLDDREFIGRAMMHVVVQCPRLTMSIRHAIRNPDDVDAVASAVSHAENLWRLTRQRHFVDYINTSIKTVASYDDNTVADILGHGIDFNLAQEMVIATRYWLLQIFLCGTLDTLLRRFPIQFALSLLPKPAAFHGVDVSAAIQLARVVLALGHNPSPLTLIRTHGPFSGSIGAWHRQVRYLSMTQPDSEDSTGSDTAREEALRTALRMKRWVLDNCNVILTRLHITQVDEAAWMEALDCMAGEELPDWIPTKVSFGAEDGEIIMRLEYSGVTANGDPRVGESSTRVFNVKNPAQFGPQHLREWVKGTGGPVILKGSPEAGCVVETASPHWLCLGAEGASYDSSERVEREF
;
A
#
# COMPACT_ATOMS: atom_id res chain seq x y z
N MET A 1 15.45 1.36 11.02
CA MET A 1 14.23 1.22 11.84
C MET A 1 13.75 2.58 12.39
N GLY A 2 13.96 3.73 11.71
CA GLY A 2 13.57 5.05 12.26
C GLY A 2 14.34 5.47 13.52
N ASP A 3 14.11 6.69 14.00
CA ASP A 3 14.77 7.24 15.21
C ASP A 3 14.04 6.85 16.50
N TRP A 4 12.80 6.39 16.41
CA TRP A 4 12.01 5.91 17.55
C TRP A 4 12.69 4.79 18.33
N VAL A 5 13.59 4.02 17.69
CA VAL A 5 14.40 2.99 18.37
C VAL A 5 15.28 3.57 19.47
N THR A 6 15.66 4.84 19.39
CA THR A 6 16.43 5.52 20.45
C THR A 6 15.62 5.75 21.71
N SER A 7 14.29 5.64 21.64
CA SER A 7 13.40 5.71 22.81
C SER A 7 13.28 4.37 23.56
N ILE A 8 13.81 3.26 23.00
CA ILE A 8 13.70 1.92 23.57
C ILE A 8 14.65 1.71 24.77
N PRO A 9 15.97 2.03 24.70
CA PRO A 9 16.90 1.65 25.77
C PRO A 9 16.51 2.12 27.18
N PRO A 10 16.00 3.35 27.40
CA PRO A 10 15.57 3.79 28.72
C PRO A 10 14.37 3.03 29.29
N ARG A 11 13.64 2.28 28.45
CA ARG A 11 12.42 1.55 28.81
C ARG A 11 12.67 0.06 29.07
N ILE A 12 13.85 -0.44 28.70
CA ILE A 12 14.26 -1.81 28.99
C ILE A 12 14.44 -1.95 30.51
N GLY A 13 13.77 -2.94 31.10
CA GLY A 13 13.75 -3.19 32.55
C GLY A 13 12.65 -2.41 33.30
N SER A 14 12.24 -1.23 32.84
CA SER A 14 11.15 -0.47 33.46
C SER A 14 9.76 -0.86 32.92
N SER A 15 9.70 -1.35 31.68
CA SER A 15 8.48 -1.77 31.02
C SER A 15 8.63 -3.22 30.54
N PRO A 16 7.93 -4.18 31.16
CA PRO A 16 8.04 -5.60 30.80
C PRO A 16 7.74 -5.84 29.31
N VAL A 17 6.68 -5.21 28.78
CA VAL A 17 6.25 -5.37 27.38
C VAL A 17 7.28 -4.89 26.37
N VAL A 18 7.93 -3.75 26.65
CA VAL A 18 9.01 -3.22 25.81
C VAL A 18 10.25 -4.10 25.92
N THR A 19 10.57 -4.57 27.14
CA THR A 19 11.73 -5.42 27.40
C THR A 19 11.65 -6.72 26.60
N THR A 20 10.52 -7.43 26.67
CA THR A 20 10.34 -8.70 25.94
C THR A 20 10.24 -8.50 24.43
N ALA A 21 9.62 -7.41 23.98
CA ALA A 21 9.54 -7.10 22.55
C ALA A 21 10.92 -6.74 21.96
N ALA A 22 11.76 -6.02 22.70
CA ALA A 22 13.14 -5.73 22.31
C ALA A 22 13.99 -7.01 22.24
N GLU A 23 13.85 -7.91 23.22
CA GLU A 23 14.49 -9.23 23.20
C GLU A 23 14.10 -10.04 21.96
N PHE A 24 12.80 -10.06 21.63
CA PHE A 24 12.30 -10.70 20.41
C PHE A 24 12.88 -10.07 19.13
N LEU A 25 12.99 -8.73 19.08
CA LEU A 25 13.57 -8.02 17.93
C LEU A 25 15.04 -8.37 17.71
N VAL A 26 15.84 -8.42 18.77
CA VAL A 26 17.27 -8.81 18.68
C VAL A 26 17.41 -10.23 18.13
N HIS A 27 16.70 -11.21 18.69
CA HIS A 27 16.79 -12.59 18.18
C HIS A 27 16.25 -12.75 16.76
N SER A 28 15.26 -11.93 16.37
CA SER A 28 14.78 -11.91 14.99
C SER A 28 15.84 -11.35 14.03
N PHE A 29 16.62 -10.37 14.47
CA PHE A 29 17.76 -9.86 13.73
C PHE A 29 18.88 -10.91 13.61
N ASP A 30 19.19 -11.63 14.69
CA ASP A 30 20.19 -12.71 14.66
C ASP A 30 19.78 -13.84 13.70
N CYS A 31 18.49 -14.23 13.72
CA CYS A 31 17.93 -15.19 12.77
C CYS A 31 17.99 -14.69 11.33
N TYR A 32 17.78 -13.39 11.12
CA TYR A 32 17.86 -12.79 9.80
C TYR A 32 19.31 -12.71 9.28
N ALA A 33 20.25 -12.34 10.15
CA ALA A 33 21.67 -12.25 9.83
C ALA A 33 22.28 -13.64 9.56
N GLU A 34 21.86 -14.64 10.34
CA GLU A 34 22.28 -16.03 10.21
C GLU A 34 21.08 -16.97 10.37
N ASP A 35 20.64 -17.55 9.25
CA ASP A 35 19.44 -18.40 9.13
C ASP A 35 19.62 -19.81 9.73
N SER A 36 20.13 -19.90 10.96
CA SER A 36 20.38 -21.15 11.65
C SER A 36 19.13 -21.68 12.36
N HIS A 37 19.04 -23.01 12.50
CA HIS A 37 17.94 -23.65 13.22
C HIS A 37 17.84 -23.19 14.68
N SER A 38 18.98 -22.96 15.34
CA SER A 38 19.05 -22.45 16.72
C SER A 38 18.50 -21.03 16.83
N ASN A 39 18.89 -20.13 15.92
CA ASN A 39 18.41 -18.73 15.95
C ASN A 39 16.90 -18.67 15.69
N LYS A 40 16.38 -19.51 14.79
CA LYS A 40 14.93 -19.66 14.57
C LYS A 40 14.18 -20.09 15.82
N ILE A 41 14.66 -21.13 16.52
CA ILE A 41 14.02 -21.61 17.76
C ILE A 41 14.02 -20.51 18.82
N GLN A 42 15.16 -19.84 19.01
CA GLN A 42 15.30 -18.78 20.00
C GLN A 42 14.39 -17.58 19.71
N ALA A 43 14.31 -17.15 18.44
CA ALA A 43 13.40 -16.08 18.03
C ALA A 43 11.92 -16.49 18.23
N MET A 44 11.54 -17.73 17.93
CA MET A 44 10.17 -18.22 18.14
C MET A 44 9.78 -18.36 19.63
N GLN A 45 10.73 -18.77 20.48
CA GLN A 45 10.52 -18.81 21.93
C GLN A 45 10.31 -17.40 22.49
N THR A 46 11.15 -16.45 22.09
CA THR A 46 11.04 -15.06 22.53
C THR A 46 9.84 -14.33 21.94
N LYS A 47 9.42 -14.67 20.72
CA LYS A 47 8.13 -14.25 20.16
C LYS A 47 6.97 -14.62 21.07
N SER A 48 6.90 -15.88 21.50
CA SER A 48 5.81 -16.39 22.33
C SER A 48 5.74 -15.67 23.68
N LYS A 49 6.91 -15.43 24.29
CA LYS A 49 7.05 -14.65 25.53
C LYS A 49 6.60 -13.19 25.33
N ALA A 50 7.08 -12.53 24.29
CA ALA A 50 6.76 -11.14 23.99
C ALA A 50 5.28 -10.93 23.66
N LEU A 51 4.68 -11.85 22.90
CA LEU A 51 3.26 -11.78 22.54
C LEU A 51 2.35 -11.92 23.77
N ARG A 52 2.72 -12.82 24.71
CA ARG A 52 2.00 -12.96 25.98
C ARG A 52 2.03 -11.66 26.77
N GLU A 53 3.18 -11.02 26.87
CA GLU A 53 3.33 -9.75 27.60
C GLU A 53 2.58 -8.60 26.90
N LEU A 54 2.57 -8.58 25.57
CA LEU A 54 1.79 -7.63 24.77
C LEU A 54 0.29 -7.77 25.04
N GLN A 55 -0.22 -9.00 25.07
CA GLN A 55 -1.63 -9.29 25.38
C GLN A 55 -2.00 -8.86 26.80
N LEU A 56 -1.16 -9.16 27.80
CA LEU A 56 -1.38 -8.74 29.18
C LEU A 56 -1.41 -7.21 29.30
N SER A 57 -0.50 -6.52 28.61
CA SER A 57 -0.44 -5.06 28.59
C SER A 57 -1.63 -4.42 27.88
N LEU A 58 -2.12 -5.03 26.80
CA LEU A 58 -3.33 -4.59 26.11
C LEU A 58 -4.57 -4.71 27.02
N LEU A 59 -4.69 -5.82 27.76
CA LEU A 59 -5.78 -6.01 28.73
C LEU A 59 -5.70 -5.03 29.91
N ALA A 60 -4.50 -4.65 30.34
CA ALA A 60 -4.31 -3.70 31.43
C ALA A 60 -4.59 -2.24 31.01
N SER A 61 -4.44 -1.91 29.73
CA SER A 61 -4.53 -0.53 29.20
C SER A 61 -5.91 -0.13 28.68
N GLN A 62 -6.96 -0.90 28.98
CA GLN A 62 -8.34 -0.78 28.44
C GLN A 62 -8.92 0.64 28.31
N LYS A 63 -8.46 1.62 29.09
CA LYS A 63 -8.95 3.01 29.04
C LYS A 63 -8.21 3.90 28.04
N ALA A 64 -6.92 3.68 27.82
CA ALA A 64 -6.10 4.48 26.91
C ALA A 64 -4.82 3.73 26.55
N PRO A 65 -4.42 3.71 25.26
CA PRO A 65 -3.18 3.08 24.85
C PRO A 65 -1.98 3.80 25.47
N THR A 66 -0.98 3.04 25.90
CA THR A 66 0.30 3.59 26.38
C THR A 66 1.32 3.63 25.26
N TYR A 67 2.30 4.52 25.37
CA TYR A 67 3.38 4.59 24.40
C TYR A 67 4.24 3.31 24.35
N ASP A 68 4.41 2.64 25.49
CA ASP A 68 5.10 1.34 25.58
C ASP A 68 4.38 0.24 24.79
N LEU A 69 3.06 0.22 24.83
CA LEU A 69 2.24 -0.71 24.05
C LEU A 69 2.40 -0.46 22.54
N LEU A 70 2.44 0.81 22.14
CA LEU A 70 2.69 1.21 20.75
C LEU A 70 4.09 0.76 20.29
N LEU A 71 5.13 1.04 21.09
CA LEU A 71 6.51 0.62 20.83
C LEU A 71 6.63 -0.91 20.70
N ALA A 72 6.04 -1.65 21.64
CA ALA A 72 6.08 -3.11 21.62
C ALA A 72 5.39 -3.66 20.37
N THR A 73 4.21 -3.13 20.00
CA THR A 73 3.51 -3.56 18.79
C THR A 73 4.34 -3.26 17.52
N LYS A 74 5.05 -2.12 17.50
CA LYS A 74 5.96 -1.77 16.38
C LYS A 74 7.17 -2.68 16.28
N MET A 75 7.77 -3.04 17.42
CA MET A 75 8.87 -4.01 17.45
C MET A 75 8.40 -5.39 16.99
N HIS A 76 7.22 -5.84 17.42
CA HIS A 76 6.62 -7.09 16.93
C HIS A 76 6.46 -7.10 15.41
N TYR A 77 5.90 -6.02 14.84
CA TYR A 77 5.82 -5.84 13.39
C TYR A 77 7.21 -5.98 12.73
N ALA A 78 8.23 -5.28 13.23
CA ALA A 78 9.56 -5.30 12.65
C ALA A 78 10.24 -6.69 12.76
N SER A 79 10.13 -7.33 13.93
CA SER A 79 10.66 -8.68 14.18
C SER A 79 10.09 -9.71 13.22
N GLU A 80 8.79 -9.65 12.95
CA GLU A 80 8.15 -10.61 12.07
C GLU A 80 8.48 -10.39 10.60
N VAL A 81 8.71 -9.13 10.20
CA VAL A 81 9.28 -8.85 8.88
C VAL A 81 10.68 -9.45 8.76
N LEU A 82 11.51 -9.38 9.80
CA LEU A 82 12.86 -9.96 9.83
C LEU A 82 12.85 -11.50 9.79
N LEU A 83 11.92 -12.14 10.50
CA LEU A 83 11.75 -13.60 10.48
C LEU A 83 11.13 -14.14 9.19
N GLY A 84 10.65 -13.25 8.32
CA GLY A 84 10.05 -13.59 7.04
C GLY A 84 8.55 -13.31 6.97
N VAL A 85 8.12 -12.88 5.79
CA VAL A 85 6.76 -12.43 5.47
C VAL A 85 5.74 -13.59 5.41
N THR A 86 6.20 -14.83 5.48
CA THR A 86 5.44 -16.03 5.11
C THR A 86 4.16 -16.23 5.93
N ASN A 87 4.15 -15.76 7.18
CA ASN A 87 3.04 -15.99 8.11
C ASN A 87 2.10 -14.77 8.27
N LEU A 88 2.27 -13.67 7.51
CA LEU A 88 1.49 -12.40 7.58
C LEU A 88 1.21 -11.86 9.00
N HIS A 89 1.87 -12.38 10.03
CA HIS A 89 1.65 -11.93 11.40
C HIS A 89 1.94 -10.42 11.53
N TYR A 90 2.88 -9.91 10.73
CA TYR A 90 3.19 -8.48 10.69
C TYR A 90 1.97 -7.64 10.30
N ALA A 91 1.04 -8.17 9.47
CA ALA A 91 -0.17 -7.48 9.08
C ALA A 91 -1.11 -7.27 10.27
N ILE A 92 -1.16 -8.22 11.21
CA ILE A 92 -1.95 -8.10 12.45
C ILE A 92 -1.37 -7.00 13.32
N HIS A 93 -0.05 -6.98 13.52
CA HIS A 93 0.57 -5.90 14.27
C HIS A 93 0.48 -4.56 13.54
N THR A 94 0.44 -4.54 12.21
CA THR A 94 0.17 -3.32 11.44
C THR A 94 -1.23 -2.80 11.72
N LEU A 95 -2.26 -3.67 11.68
CA LEU A 95 -3.63 -3.29 12.00
C LEU A 95 -3.78 -2.86 13.47
N GLY A 96 -3.16 -3.60 14.39
CA GLY A 96 -3.11 -3.25 15.81
C GLY A 96 -2.47 -1.89 16.05
N LEU A 97 -1.37 -1.57 15.36
CA LEU A 97 -0.77 -0.23 15.39
C LEU A 97 -1.74 0.83 14.87
N MET A 98 -2.43 0.59 13.76
CA MET A 98 -3.42 1.54 13.22
C MET A 98 -4.54 1.80 14.22
N ASP A 99 -5.05 0.76 14.88
CA ASP A 99 -6.11 0.90 15.88
C ASP A 99 -5.62 1.64 17.13
N LEU A 100 -4.40 1.36 17.60
CA LEU A 100 -3.78 2.11 18.70
C LEU A 100 -3.61 3.60 18.35
N LEU A 101 -3.18 3.92 17.12
CA LEU A 101 -2.98 5.30 16.67
C LEU A 101 -4.30 6.04 16.42
N ARG A 102 -5.39 5.34 16.07
CA ARG A 102 -6.73 5.93 15.93
C ARG A 102 -7.29 6.44 17.25
N CYS A 103 -6.86 5.89 18.38
CA CYS A 103 -7.26 6.34 19.71
C CYS A 103 -6.64 7.68 20.12
N GLY A 104 -5.76 8.27 19.31
CA GLY A 104 -5.09 9.55 19.58
C GLY A 104 -3.67 9.37 20.12
N VAL A 105 -3.15 10.41 20.79
CA VAL A 105 -1.79 10.40 21.36
C VAL A 105 -1.75 9.45 22.58
N PRO A 106 -0.92 8.40 22.59
CA PRO A 106 -0.81 7.47 23.70
C PRO A 106 -0.32 8.15 24.99
N SER A 107 -0.76 7.65 26.14
CA SER A 107 -0.28 8.17 27.42
C SER A 107 1.21 7.88 27.63
N GLY A 108 1.97 8.88 28.10
CA GLY A 108 3.43 8.75 28.30
C GLY A 108 4.24 8.74 27.00
N ALA A 109 3.62 9.18 25.90
CA ALA A 109 4.30 9.42 24.65
C ALA A 109 5.39 10.48 24.82
N ASP A 110 6.61 10.11 24.41
CA ASP A 110 7.64 11.11 24.16
C ASP A 110 7.28 11.75 22.82
N GLU A 111 6.80 12.99 22.85
CA GLU A 111 6.28 13.68 21.67
C GLU A 111 7.27 13.67 20.50
N LYS A 112 8.58 13.81 20.79
CA LYS A 112 9.65 13.75 19.79
C LYS A 112 9.67 12.42 19.05
N TYR A 113 9.48 11.31 19.76
CA TYR A 113 9.55 9.97 19.18
C TYR A 113 8.19 9.42 18.76
N PHE A 114 7.09 9.93 19.32
CA PHE A 114 5.73 9.53 18.96
C PHE A 114 5.39 9.88 17.52
N TRP A 115 5.69 11.12 17.11
CA TRP A 115 5.58 11.48 15.70
C TRP A 115 6.47 10.61 14.84
N ASN A 116 7.68 10.27 15.29
CA ASN A 116 8.54 9.33 14.57
C ASN A 116 7.93 7.93 14.44
N ILE A 117 7.20 7.40 15.43
CA ILE A 117 6.46 6.13 15.31
C ILE A 117 5.28 6.27 14.36
N LEU A 118 4.47 7.32 14.52
CA LEU A 118 3.30 7.56 13.69
C LEU A 118 3.72 7.70 12.23
N ASP A 119 4.76 8.49 11.99
CA ASP A 119 5.47 8.57 10.73
C ASP A 119 5.92 7.18 10.35
N ASN A 120 6.87 6.50 11.00
CA ASN A 120 7.33 5.15 10.59
C ASN A 120 6.21 4.09 10.42
N THR A 121 5.00 4.32 10.94
CA THR A 121 3.83 3.45 10.78
C THR A 121 2.93 3.85 9.60
N TYR A 122 2.71 5.13 9.33
CA TYR A 122 1.94 5.64 8.19
C TYR A 122 2.84 5.96 6.96
N ILE A 123 4.03 6.48 7.23
CA ILE A 123 5.09 6.96 6.35
C ILE A 123 6.45 6.67 6.97
N ASP A 124 7.12 5.63 6.54
CA ASP A 124 8.56 5.58 6.74
C ASP A 124 9.19 6.87 6.13
N ASP A 125 9.38 7.89 7.01
CA ASP A 125 10.33 8.99 7.06
C ASP A 125 9.84 10.44 6.95
N LEU A 126 9.95 11.19 8.07
CA LEU A 126 10.32 12.61 8.16
C LEU A 126 10.88 13.03 9.54
N SER A 127 12.10 13.59 9.57
CA SER A 127 12.60 14.61 10.52
C SER A 127 13.91 15.18 9.88
N LEU A 128 14.38 16.43 10.00
CA LEU A 128 13.96 17.70 10.63
C LEU A 128 14.16 18.85 9.61
N ASP A 129 13.39 19.92 9.81
CA ASP A 129 13.45 21.33 9.32
C ASP A 129 13.18 21.74 7.86
N ASP A 130 13.29 20.89 6.85
CA ASP A 130 12.69 21.15 5.51
C ASP A 130 11.95 19.92 4.94
N ARG A 131 12.41 18.75 5.38
CA ARG A 131 11.85 17.44 5.00
C ARG A 131 10.41 17.30 5.49
N GLU A 132 10.10 17.83 6.67
CA GLU A 132 8.77 17.72 7.27
C GLU A 132 7.66 18.31 6.40
N PHE A 133 7.92 19.45 5.76
CA PHE A 133 6.94 20.07 4.87
C PHE A 133 6.64 19.15 3.68
N ILE A 134 7.70 18.60 3.07
CA ILE A 134 7.62 17.73 1.90
C ILE A 134 6.84 16.47 2.23
N GLY A 135 7.21 15.72 3.28
CA GLY A 135 6.48 14.50 3.59
C GLY A 135 5.07 14.75 4.14
N ARG A 136 4.80 15.87 4.85
CA ARG A 136 3.41 16.26 5.20
C ARG A 136 2.57 16.54 3.96
N ALA A 137 3.13 17.27 3.00
CA ALA A 137 2.45 17.56 1.74
C ALA A 137 2.24 16.28 0.92
N MET A 138 3.25 15.40 0.82
CA MET A 138 3.10 14.08 0.22
C MET A 138 2.01 13.27 0.90
N MET A 139 1.95 13.29 2.22
CA MET A 139 0.91 12.58 2.96
C MET A 139 -0.47 13.10 2.75
N HIS A 140 -0.61 14.42 2.69
CA HIS A 140 -1.85 15.02 2.30
C HIS A 140 -2.29 14.46 0.94
N VAL A 141 -1.42 14.41 -0.06
CA VAL A 141 -1.80 13.84 -1.38
C VAL A 141 -2.11 12.34 -1.29
N VAL A 142 -1.27 11.55 -0.61
CA VAL A 142 -1.45 10.09 -0.47
C VAL A 142 -2.79 9.75 0.19
N VAL A 143 -3.21 10.49 1.23
CA VAL A 143 -4.50 10.31 1.90
C VAL A 143 -5.68 10.70 1.00
N GLN A 144 -5.49 11.68 0.12
CA GLN A 144 -6.53 12.16 -0.78
C GLN A 144 -6.68 11.30 -2.04
N CYS A 145 -5.63 10.58 -2.47
CA CYS A 145 -5.70 9.69 -3.64
C CYS A 145 -6.83 8.64 -3.54
N PRO A 146 -7.00 7.87 -2.45
CA PRO A 146 -8.14 6.96 -2.30
C PRO A 146 -9.50 7.67 -2.39
N ARG A 147 -9.60 8.90 -1.87
CA ARG A 147 -10.84 9.71 -1.95
C ARG A 147 -11.11 10.13 -3.40
N LEU A 148 -10.08 10.51 -4.15
CA LEU A 148 -10.19 10.77 -5.58
C LEU A 148 -10.64 9.50 -6.34
N THR A 149 -10.00 8.36 -6.10
CA THR A 149 -10.39 7.06 -6.68
C THR A 149 -11.86 6.74 -6.43
N MET A 150 -12.36 6.95 -5.21
CA MET A 150 -13.78 6.77 -4.88
C MET A 150 -14.68 7.76 -5.61
N SER A 151 -14.28 9.02 -5.70
CA SER A 151 -15.04 10.07 -6.38
C SER A 151 -15.17 9.80 -7.89
N ILE A 152 -14.06 9.39 -8.52
CA ILE A 152 -14.05 8.97 -9.94
C ILE A 152 -14.97 7.77 -10.15
N ARG A 153 -14.87 6.76 -9.30
CA ARG A 153 -15.74 5.58 -9.41
C ARG A 153 -17.22 5.94 -9.23
N HIS A 154 -17.53 6.85 -8.31
CA HIS A 154 -18.88 7.35 -8.12
C HIS A 154 -19.39 8.07 -9.37
N ALA A 155 -18.56 8.93 -9.97
CA ALA A 155 -18.89 9.61 -11.24
C ALA A 155 -19.08 8.62 -12.39
N ILE A 156 -18.27 7.56 -12.50
CA ILE A 156 -18.42 6.52 -13.53
C ILE A 156 -19.77 5.82 -13.42
N ARG A 157 -20.23 5.55 -12.19
CA ARG A 157 -21.52 4.91 -11.91
C ARG A 157 -22.71 5.84 -12.10
N ASN A 158 -22.49 7.15 -12.05
CA ASN A 158 -23.54 8.17 -12.15
C ASN A 158 -23.11 9.23 -13.18
N PRO A 159 -22.97 8.87 -14.47
CA PRO A 159 -22.41 9.78 -15.48
C PRO A 159 -23.30 11.00 -15.75
N ASP A 160 -24.61 10.92 -15.44
CA ASP A 160 -25.56 12.02 -15.55
C ASP A 160 -25.47 13.00 -14.36
N ASP A 161 -24.80 12.60 -13.26
CA ASP A 161 -24.54 13.47 -12.11
C ASP A 161 -23.35 14.39 -12.43
N VAL A 162 -23.67 15.55 -13.01
CA VAL A 162 -22.69 16.56 -13.40
C VAL A 162 -21.87 17.04 -12.20
N ASP A 163 -22.45 17.10 -11.00
CA ASP A 163 -21.77 17.56 -9.79
C ASP A 163 -20.75 16.52 -9.32
N ALA A 164 -21.06 15.22 -9.41
CA ALA A 164 -20.11 14.14 -9.14
C ALA A 164 -18.91 14.17 -10.09
N VAL A 165 -19.15 14.34 -11.39
CA VAL A 165 -18.08 14.44 -12.40
C VAL A 165 -17.22 15.68 -12.16
N ALA A 166 -17.84 16.85 -11.96
CA ALA A 166 -17.13 18.10 -11.70
C ALA A 166 -16.29 18.02 -10.41
N SER A 167 -16.82 17.40 -9.35
CA SER A 167 -16.11 17.19 -8.09
C SER A 167 -14.89 16.29 -8.27
N ALA A 168 -15.02 15.19 -9.02
CA ALA A 168 -13.90 14.29 -9.30
C ALA A 168 -12.78 14.99 -10.11
N VAL A 169 -13.14 15.74 -11.15
CA VAL A 169 -12.20 16.50 -11.98
C VAL A 169 -11.50 17.59 -11.16
N SER A 170 -12.25 18.40 -10.40
CA SER A 170 -11.67 19.46 -9.56
C SER A 170 -10.76 18.90 -8.46
N HIS A 171 -11.11 17.76 -7.88
CA HIS A 171 -10.25 17.08 -6.92
C HIS A 171 -8.94 16.62 -7.58
N ALA A 172 -9.00 16.05 -8.80
CA ALA A 172 -7.81 15.68 -9.56
C ALA A 172 -6.91 16.88 -9.91
N GLU A 173 -7.49 18.02 -10.31
CA GLU A 173 -6.76 19.27 -10.58
C GLU A 173 -5.99 19.74 -9.34
N ASN A 174 -6.65 19.72 -8.18
CA ASN A 174 -6.06 20.14 -6.93
C ASN A 174 -4.87 19.25 -6.54
N LEU A 175 -5.03 17.92 -6.62
CA LEU A 175 -3.94 16.99 -6.32
C LEU A 175 -2.79 17.13 -7.33
N TRP A 176 -3.08 17.26 -8.62
CA TRP A 176 -2.06 17.49 -9.65
C TRP A 176 -1.24 18.74 -9.40
N ARG A 177 -1.88 19.85 -9.03
CA ARG A 177 -1.17 21.09 -8.71
C ARG A 177 -0.28 20.93 -7.47
N LEU A 178 -0.74 20.23 -6.44
CA LEU A 178 0.02 20.01 -5.21
C LEU A 178 1.27 19.13 -5.43
N THR A 179 1.17 18.09 -6.26
CA THR A 179 2.30 17.18 -6.50
C THR A 179 3.39 17.75 -7.41
N ARG A 180 3.12 18.87 -8.08
CA ARG A 180 4.07 19.53 -9.01
C ARG A 180 4.91 20.63 -8.36
N GLN A 181 4.89 20.75 -7.03
CA GLN A 181 5.73 21.71 -6.32
C GLN A 181 7.22 21.35 -6.50
N ARG A 182 8.04 22.33 -6.90
CA ARG A 182 9.47 22.14 -7.21
C ARG A 182 10.25 21.49 -6.06
N HIS A 183 9.88 21.81 -4.83
CA HIS A 183 10.51 21.29 -3.62
C HIS A 183 10.54 19.75 -3.56
N PHE A 184 9.55 19.05 -4.11
CA PHE A 184 9.57 17.58 -4.18
C PHE A 184 10.71 17.09 -5.07
N VAL A 185 10.77 17.60 -6.30
CA VAL A 185 11.74 17.18 -7.30
C VAL A 185 13.15 17.51 -6.84
N ASP A 186 13.35 18.70 -6.29
CA ASP A 186 14.66 19.15 -5.81
C ASP A 186 15.14 18.25 -4.66
N TYR A 187 14.27 17.95 -3.68
CA TYR A 187 14.60 17.05 -2.59
C TYR A 187 14.96 15.64 -3.09
N ILE A 188 14.11 15.04 -3.93
CA ILE A 188 14.38 13.70 -4.48
C ILE A 188 15.71 13.67 -5.23
N ASN A 189 16.00 14.68 -6.05
CA ASN A 189 17.25 14.74 -6.80
C ASN A 189 18.48 14.84 -5.89
N THR A 190 18.40 15.57 -4.76
CA THR A 190 19.50 15.67 -3.79
C THR A 190 19.74 14.38 -3.00
N SER A 191 18.73 13.52 -2.92
CA SER A 191 18.76 12.25 -2.18
C SER A 191 19.29 11.07 -2.99
N ILE A 192 19.48 11.23 -4.30
CA ILE A 192 19.86 10.16 -5.22
C ILE A 192 21.38 10.11 -5.44
N LYS A 193 21.95 8.91 -5.36
CA LYS A 193 23.27 8.58 -5.91
C LYS A 193 23.11 7.70 -7.14
N THR A 194 23.74 8.10 -8.23
CA THR A 194 23.84 7.24 -9.41
C THR A 194 24.90 6.16 -9.19
N VAL A 195 24.54 4.92 -9.46
CA VAL A 195 25.46 3.77 -9.45
C VAL A 195 25.58 3.19 -10.85
N ALA A 196 26.76 2.67 -11.20
CA ALA A 196 26.94 1.95 -12.45
C ALA A 196 25.93 0.80 -12.52
N SER A 197 25.28 0.63 -13.68
CA SER A 197 24.30 -0.43 -13.86
C SER A 197 24.96 -1.79 -13.61
N TYR A 198 24.26 -2.67 -12.91
CA TYR A 198 24.55 -4.09 -12.98
C TYR A 198 24.24 -4.58 -14.41
N ASP A 199 24.95 -5.59 -14.90
CA ASP A 199 24.95 -6.09 -16.28
C ASP A 199 23.59 -6.72 -16.73
N ASP A 200 22.49 -5.97 -16.68
CA ASP A 200 21.24 -6.35 -17.34
C ASP A 200 21.17 -5.71 -18.73
N ASN A 201 21.73 -6.43 -19.70
CA ASN A 201 21.76 -6.02 -21.10
C ASN A 201 20.37 -5.92 -21.75
N THR A 202 19.29 -6.39 -21.11
CA THR A 202 17.95 -6.42 -21.73
C THR A 202 17.31 -5.05 -21.85
N VAL A 203 17.66 -4.12 -20.94
CA VAL A 203 17.10 -2.77 -20.85
C VAL A 203 18.17 -1.68 -20.71
N ALA A 204 19.46 -2.01 -20.94
CA ALA A 204 20.57 -1.06 -20.79
C ALA A 204 20.45 0.18 -21.69
N ASP A 205 19.81 0.05 -22.85
CA ASP A 205 19.51 1.15 -23.77
C ASP A 205 18.38 2.07 -23.28
N ILE A 206 17.57 1.63 -22.30
CA ILE A 206 16.53 2.43 -21.63
C ILE A 206 17.01 2.94 -20.27
N LEU A 207 17.64 2.06 -19.51
CA LEU A 207 18.08 2.28 -18.15
C LEU A 207 19.61 2.30 -18.10
N GLY A 208 20.20 3.45 -18.39
CA GLY A 208 21.66 3.58 -18.44
C GLY A 208 22.40 3.48 -17.10
N HIS A 209 21.69 3.52 -15.97
CA HIS A 209 22.30 3.46 -14.62
C HIS A 209 21.27 3.08 -13.55
N GLY A 210 21.77 2.58 -12.42
CA GLY A 210 20.97 2.37 -11.21
C GLY A 210 20.93 3.62 -10.31
N ILE A 211 19.98 3.64 -9.39
CA ILE A 211 19.84 4.67 -8.35
C ILE A 211 19.94 4.04 -6.97
N ASP A 212 20.89 4.53 -6.18
CA ASP A 212 21.09 4.17 -4.78
C ASP A 212 20.85 5.39 -3.87
N PHE A 213 20.73 5.15 -2.57
CA PHE A 213 20.41 6.16 -1.56
C PHE A 213 21.38 6.05 -0.38
N ASN A 214 21.76 7.19 0.21
CA ASN A 214 22.63 7.15 1.39
C ASN A 214 21.90 6.58 2.60
N LEU A 215 20.60 6.85 2.67
CA LEU A 215 19.74 6.47 3.76
C LEU A 215 18.55 5.66 3.22
N ALA A 216 18.17 4.60 3.94
CA ALA A 216 16.95 3.84 3.63
C ALA A 216 15.72 4.76 3.58
N GLN A 217 15.79 5.87 4.32
CA GLN A 217 14.75 6.86 4.39
C GLN A 217 14.51 7.63 3.09
N GLU A 218 15.62 8.02 2.47
CA GLU A 218 15.61 8.70 1.19
C GLU A 218 15.02 7.80 0.10
N MET A 219 15.36 6.51 0.13
CA MET A 219 14.78 5.50 -0.76
C MET A 219 13.25 5.41 -0.60
N VAL A 220 12.74 5.35 0.63
CA VAL A 220 11.30 5.21 0.86
C VAL A 220 10.54 6.46 0.38
N ILE A 221 11.02 7.66 0.73
CA ILE A 221 10.37 8.90 0.28
C ILE A 221 10.37 8.98 -1.26
N ALA A 222 11.50 8.71 -1.91
CA ALA A 222 11.61 8.74 -3.36
C ALA A 222 10.69 7.74 -4.05
N THR A 223 10.73 6.47 -3.63
CA THR A 223 9.90 5.41 -4.22
C THR A 223 8.42 5.66 -4.01
N ARG A 224 8.00 6.16 -2.83
CA ARG A 224 6.60 6.53 -2.57
C ARG A 224 6.17 7.76 -3.36
N TYR A 225 7.03 8.75 -3.53
CA TYR A 225 6.74 9.90 -4.39
C TYR A 225 6.48 9.46 -5.83
N TRP A 226 7.33 8.59 -6.39
CA TRP A 226 7.12 8.07 -7.74
C TRP A 226 5.86 7.20 -7.84
N LEU A 227 5.58 6.36 -6.84
CA LEU A 227 4.32 5.60 -6.78
C LEU A 227 3.09 6.52 -6.74
N LEU A 228 3.15 7.61 -5.97
CA LEU A 228 2.09 8.61 -5.91
C LEU A 228 1.84 9.25 -7.28
N GLN A 229 2.91 9.61 -8.01
CA GLN A 229 2.79 10.12 -9.38
C GLN A 229 2.11 9.09 -10.29
N ILE A 230 2.49 7.82 -10.18
CA ILE A 230 1.92 6.73 -10.98
C ILE A 230 0.43 6.54 -10.69
N PHE A 231 0.00 6.58 -9.42
CA PHE A 231 -1.42 6.48 -9.08
C PHE A 231 -2.21 7.69 -9.54
N LEU A 232 -1.66 8.90 -9.36
CA LEU A 232 -2.32 10.12 -9.82
C LEU A 232 -2.46 10.13 -11.36
N CYS A 233 -1.40 9.81 -12.10
CA CYS A 233 -1.47 9.66 -13.56
C CYS A 233 -2.47 8.58 -13.98
N GLY A 234 -2.59 7.49 -13.22
CA GLY A 234 -3.64 6.48 -13.41
C GLY A 234 -5.04 7.09 -13.31
N THR A 235 -5.32 7.87 -12.26
CA THR A 235 -6.62 8.53 -12.11
C THR A 235 -6.91 9.54 -13.23
N LEU A 236 -5.88 10.23 -13.73
CA LEU A 236 -6.02 11.15 -14.88
C LEU A 236 -6.33 10.40 -16.17
N ASP A 237 -5.67 9.27 -16.44
CA ASP A 237 -5.96 8.40 -17.58
C ASP A 237 -7.40 7.88 -17.53
N THR A 238 -7.89 7.48 -16.35
CA THR A 238 -9.29 7.07 -16.16
C THR A 238 -10.25 8.22 -16.46
N LEU A 239 -10.01 9.42 -15.92
CA LEU A 239 -10.85 10.59 -16.19
C LEU A 239 -10.84 10.96 -17.69
N LEU A 240 -9.68 10.92 -18.35
CA LEU A 240 -9.55 11.17 -19.79
C LEU A 240 -10.41 10.20 -20.60
N ARG A 241 -10.38 8.91 -20.27
CA ARG A 241 -11.12 7.87 -21.00
C ARG A 241 -12.62 7.90 -20.74
N ARG A 242 -13.04 8.17 -19.51
CA ARG A 242 -14.46 8.12 -19.10
C ARG A 242 -15.18 9.45 -19.29
N PHE A 243 -14.47 10.58 -19.17
CA PHE A 243 -15.02 11.93 -19.23
C PHE A 243 -14.16 12.87 -20.10
N PRO A 244 -13.94 12.54 -21.39
CA PRO A 244 -12.99 13.27 -22.24
C PRO A 244 -13.34 14.74 -22.42
N ILE A 245 -14.63 15.09 -22.44
CA ILE A 245 -15.09 16.48 -22.59
C ILE A 245 -14.74 17.29 -21.34
N GLN A 246 -15.11 16.77 -20.16
CA GLN A 246 -14.85 17.42 -18.89
C GLN A 246 -13.34 17.51 -18.60
N PHE A 247 -12.59 16.47 -18.96
CA PHE A 247 -11.13 16.49 -18.92
C PHE A 247 -10.56 17.60 -19.81
N ALA A 248 -11.04 17.74 -21.05
CA ALA A 248 -10.57 18.76 -21.99
C ALA A 248 -10.91 20.20 -21.55
N LEU A 249 -11.98 20.40 -20.79
CA LEU A 249 -12.40 21.71 -20.25
C LEU A 249 -11.73 22.06 -18.91
N SER A 250 -11.03 21.11 -18.30
CA SER A 250 -10.37 21.26 -17.00
C SER A 250 -9.00 21.95 -17.11
N LEU A 251 -8.40 22.24 -15.96
CA LEU A 251 -7.01 22.69 -15.80
C LEU A 251 -6.00 21.52 -15.73
N LEU A 252 -6.45 20.30 -16.02
CA LEU A 252 -5.58 19.12 -16.02
C LEU A 252 -4.55 19.19 -17.16
N PRO A 253 -3.39 18.55 -16.99
CA PRO A 253 -2.35 18.51 -18.01
C PRO A 253 -2.85 17.79 -19.27
N LYS A 254 -2.29 18.18 -20.43
CA LYS A 254 -2.50 17.43 -21.68
C LYS A 254 -2.04 15.97 -21.53
N PRO A 255 -2.65 15.02 -22.26
CA PRO A 255 -2.31 13.59 -22.18
C PRO A 255 -0.81 13.28 -22.24
N ALA A 256 -0.12 13.80 -23.26
CA ALA A 256 1.32 13.62 -23.42
C ALA A 256 2.14 14.05 -22.18
N ALA A 257 1.70 15.10 -21.47
CA ALA A 257 2.43 15.63 -20.33
C ALA A 257 2.32 14.72 -19.09
N PHE A 258 1.12 14.24 -18.75
CA PHE A 258 0.99 13.34 -17.58
C PHE A 258 1.51 11.94 -17.87
N HIS A 259 1.37 11.41 -19.10
CA HIS A 259 2.00 10.16 -19.49
C HIS A 259 3.53 10.24 -19.43
N GLY A 260 4.13 11.38 -19.80
CA GLY A 260 5.56 11.61 -19.62
C GLY A 260 6.00 11.57 -18.15
N VAL A 261 5.18 12.13 -17.24
CA VAL A 261 5.43 12.04 -15.79
C VAL A 261 5.28 10.60 -15.27
N ASP A 262 4.26 9.89 -15.74
CA ASP A 262 3.97 8.49 -15.38
C ASP A 262 5.15 7.58 -15.74
N VAL A 263 5.60 7.64 -17.00
CA VAL A 263 6.75 6.90 -17.51
C VAL A 263 8.03 7.31 -16.80
N SER A 264 8.24 8.60 -16.54
CA SER A 264 9.43 9.07 -15.83
C SER A 264 9.51 8.48 -14.42
N ALA A 265 8.40 8.50 -13.66
CA ALA A 265 8.32 7.91 -12.33
C ALA A 265 8.59 6.39 -12.36
N ALA A 266 8.03 5.68 -13.35
CA ALA A 266 8.27 4.26 -13.54
C ALA A 266 9.74 3.94 -13.88
N ILE A 267 10.40 4.76 -14.69
CA ILE A 267 11.84 4.64 -14.97
C ILE A 267 12.64 4.81 -13.69
N GLN A 268 12.34 5.79 -12.84
CA GLN A 268 13.08 5.98 -11.59
C GLN A 268 12.96 4.74 -10.67
N LEU A 269 11.76 4.18 -10.53
CA LEU A 269 11.55 2.95 -9.77
C LEU A 269 12.31 1.75 -10.35
N ALA A 270 12.36 1.63 -11.67
CA ALA A 270 13.17 0.61 -12.34
C ALA A 270 14.67 0.78 -12.06
N ARG A 271 15.17 2.01 -12.00
CA ARG A 271 16.57 2.30 -11.64
C ARG A 271 16.89 1.95 -10.18
N VAL A 272 15.94 2.10 -9.26
CA VAL A 272 16.11 1.60 -7.87
C VAL A 272 16.25 0.08 -7.86
N VAL A 273 15.41 -0.63 -8.61
CA VAL A 273 15.50 -2.10 -8.71
C VAL A 273 16.80 -2.56 -9.34
N LEU A 274 17.28 -1.87 -10.38
CA LEU A 274 18.59 -2.16 -10.97
C LEU A 274 19.73 -2.00 -9.97
N ALA A 275 19.64 -1.06 -9.03
CA ALA A 275 20.65 -0.83 -8.01
C ALA A 275 20.54 -1.78 -6.80
N LEU A 276 19.51 -2.63 -6.74
CA LEU A 276 19.44 -3.65 -5.70
C LEU A 276 20.63 -4.59 -5.90
N GLY A 277 21.56 -4.58 -4.96
CA GLY A 277 22.69 -5.52 -4.96
C GLY A 277 22.22 -6.98 -4.99
N HIS A 278 23.14 -7.93 -5.15
CA HIS A 278 22.77 -9.34 -5.33
C HIS A 278 21.90 -9.93 -4.21
N ASN A 279 22.13 -9.47 -2.97
CA ASN A 279 21.44 -9.95 -1.76
C ASN A 279 20.84 -8.76 -0.97
N PRO A 280 19.78 -8.11 -1.48
CA PRO A 280 19.14 -7.02 -0.77
C PRO A 280 18.40 -7.57 0.44
N SER A 281 18.26 -6.76 1.50
CA SER A 281 17.51 -7.19 2.67
C SER A 281 16.03 -7.43 2.32
N PRO A 282 15.32 -8.36 2.98
CA PRO A 282 13.88 -8.57 2.82
C PRO A 282 13.10 -7.28 3.06
N LEU A 283 13.51 -6.46 4.02
CA LEU A 283 12.87 -5.16 4.26
C LEU A 283 13.05 -4.22 3.06
N THR A 284 14.23 -4.18 2.44
CA THR A 284 14.47 -3.43 1.20
C THR A 284 13.59 -3.97 0.08
N LEU A 285 13.53 -5.30 -0.10
CA LEU A 285 12.69 -5.94 -1.11
C LEU A 285 11.21 -5.60 -0.94
N ILE A 286 10.67 -5.71 0.27
CA ILE A 286 9.26 -5.38 0.59
C ILE A 286 8.98 -3.90 0.29
N ARG A 287 9.87 -3.01 0.71
CA ARG A 287 9.73 -1.55 0.53
C ARG A 287 9.79 -1.14 -0.94
N THR A 288 10.62 -1.79 -1.74
CA THR A 288 10.76 -1.48 -3.17
C THR A 288 9.68 -2.18 -4.01
N HIS A 289 9.24 -3.38 -3.61
CA HIS A 289 8.28 -4.17 -4.39
C HIS A 289 6.94 -3.46 -4.61
N GLY A 290 6.33 -2.87 -3.57
CA GLY A 290 5.04 -2.19 -3.70
C GLY A 290 5.05 -1.08 -4.75
N PRO A 291 5.93 -0.06 -4.60
CA PRO A 291 6.14 0.96 -5.61
C PRO A 291 6.47 0.41 -7.00
N PHE A 292 7.40 -0.54 -7.08
CA PHE A 292 7.85 -1.10 -8.35
C PHE A 292 6.76 -1.88 -9.10
N SER A 293 5.98 -2.71 -8.40
CA SER A 293 4.83 -3.42 -8.97
C SER A 293 3.71 -2.47 -9.41
N GLY A 294 3.54 -1.33 -8.73
CA GLY A 294 2.68 -0.23 -9.17
C GLY A 294 3.11 0.35 -10.52
N SER A 295 4.42 0.40 -10.80
CA SER A 295 4.96 0.96 -12.05
C SER A 295 4.59 0.18 -13.31
N ILE A 296 4.14 -1.08 -13.18
CA ILE A 296 3.59 -1.82 -14.32
C ILE A 296 2.39 -1.09 -14.92
N GLY A 297 1.59 -0.40 -14.09
CA GLY A 297 0.44 0.39 -14.53
C GLY A 297 0.82 1.56 -15.44
N ALA A 298 1.96 2.21 -15.19
CA ALA A 298 2.46 3.29 -16.02
C ALA A 298 2.76 2.81 -17.44
N TRP A 299 3.48 1.69 -17.56
CA TRP A 299 3.80 1.09 -18.85
C TRP A 299 2.55 0.56 -19.56
N HIS A 300 1.60 -0.02 -18.82
CA HIS A 300 0.33 -0.48 -19.38
C HIS A 300 -0.47 0.68 -20.01
N ARG A 301 -0.60 1.80 -19.29
CA ARG A 301 -1.24 3.02 -19.80
C ARG A 301 -0.47 3.64 -20.95
N GLN A 302 0.86 3.64 -20.91
CA GLN A 302 1.67 4.14 -22.02
C GLN A 302 1.45 3.34 -23.31
N VAL A 303 1.39 2.00 -23.21
CA VAL A 303 1.04 1.12 -24.34
C VAL A 303 -0.35 1.47 -24.88
N ARG A 304 -1.34 1.64 -23.98
CA ARG A 304 -2.71 2.03 -24.34
C ARG A 304 -2.74 3.37 -25.08
N TYR A 305 -2.08 4.40 -24.54
CA TYR A 305 -1.99 5.74 -25.12
C TYR A 305 -1.34 5.76 -26.50
N LEU A 306 -0.19 5.11 -26.66
CA LEU A 306 0.54 5.05 -27.95
C LEU A 306 -0.20 4.23 -29.02
N SER A 307 -1.06 3.29 -28.59
CA SER A 307 -1.90 2.50 -29.50
C SER A 307 -3.13 3.26 -29.98
N MET A 308 -3.69 4.15 -29.15
CA MET A 308 -4.88 4.95 -29.49
C MET A 308 -4.54 6.21 -30.28
N THR A 309 -3.34 6.76 -30.10
CA THR A 309 -2.91 7.98 -30.81
C THR A 309 -2.64 7.64 -32.28
N GLN A 310 -3.56 8.01 -33.17
CA GLN A 310 -3.34 7.94 -34.62
C GLN A 310 -2.42 9.09 -35.07
N PRO A 311 -1.58 8.89 -36.09
CA PRO A 311 -0.84 9.98 -36.70
C PRO A 311 -1.84 10.97 -37.35
N ASP A 312 -1.89 12.20 -36.85
CA ASP A 312 -2.82 13.24 -37.32
C ASP A 312 -2.55 13.72 -38.77
N SER A 313 -1.63 13.11 -39.53
CA SER A 313 -1.34 13.49 -40.92
C SER A 313 -0.63 12.41 -41.74
N GLU A 314 -1.06 12.22 -43.00
CA GLU A 314 -0.45 11.29 -43.98
C GLU A 314 0.99 11.67 -44.39
N ASP A 315 1.44 12.90 -44.12
CA ASP A 315 2.76 13.41 -44.55
C ASP A 315 3.90 13.19 -43.53
N SER A 316 3.67 12.50 -42.41
CA SER A 316 4.66 12.37 -41.33
C SER A 316 5.22 10.95 -41.17
N THR A 317 5.86 10.40 -42.21
CA THR A 317 6.57 9.10 -42.14
C THR A 317 7.58 8.99 -40.99
N GLY A 318 8.19 10.12 -40.56
CA GLY A 318 9.08 10.17 -39.40
C GLY A 318 8.37 10.03 -38.04
N SER A 319 7.09 10.39 -37.93
CA SER A 319 6.33 10.33 -36.68
C SER A 319 5.93 8.89 -36.34
N ASP A 320 5.60 8.09 -37.35
CA ASP A 320 5.17 6.70 -37.14
C ASP A 320 6.29 5.81 -36.64
N THR A 321 7.49 5.94 -37.19
CA THR A 321 8.67 5.17 -36.74
C THR A 321 9.02 5.48 -35.29
N ALA A 322 8.97 6.76 -34.87
CA ALA A 322 9.22 7.14 -33.48
C ALA A 322 8.14 6.59 -32.52
N ARG A 323 6.87 6.61 -32.94
CA ARG A 323 5.75 6.05 -32.16
C ARG A 323 5.87 4.54 -31.99
N GLU A 324 6.19 3.82 -33.08
CA GLU A 324 6.41 2.37 -33.05
C GLU A 324 7.58 1.99 -32.14
N GLU A 325 8.68 2.75 -32.18
CA GLU A 325 9.82 2.55 -31.28
C GLU A 325 9.43 2.77 -29.81
N ALA A 326 8.69 3.85 -29.53
CA ALA A 326 8.21 4.14 -28.20
C ALA A 326 7.26 3.04 -27.68
N LEU A 327 6.40 2.49 -28.54
CA LEU A 327 5.50 1.40 -28.21
C LEU A 327 6.27 0.11 -27.89
N ARG A 328 7.29 -0.21 -28.71
CA ARG A 328 8.17 -1.36 -28.49
C ARG A 328 8.93 -1.24 -27.17
N THR A 329 9.44 -0.05 -26.88
CA THR A 329 10.12 0.29 -25.62
C THR A 329 9.18 0.10 -24.43
N ALA A 330 7.96 0.62 -24.51
CA ALA A 330 6.96 0.50 -23.43
C ALA A 330 6.57 -0.97 -23.18
N LEU A 331 6.40 -1.78 -24.23
CA LEU A 331 6.13 -3.22 -24.10
C LEU A 331 7.30 -3.97 -23.46
N ARG A 332 8.54 -3.67 -23.87
CA ARG A 332 9.74 -4.29 -23.29
C ARG A 332 9.87 -3.94 -21.81
N MET A 333 9.65 -2.69 -21.44
CA MET A 333 9.68 -2.25 -20.04
C MET A 333 8.57 -2.86 -19.21
N LYS A 334 7.34 -2.92 -19.72
CA LYS A 334 6.22 -3.57 -19.01
C LYS A 334 6.58 -5.01 -18.62
N ARG A 335 7.12 -5.77 -19.59
CA ARG A 335 7.54 -7.16 -19.39
C ARG A 335 8.69 -7.27 -18.40
N TRP A 336 9.74 -6.46 -18.58
CA TRP A 336 10.90 -6.45 -17.68
C TRP A 336 10.53 -6.14 -16.24
N VAL A 337 9.63 -5.17 -16.00
CA VAL A 337 9.15 -4.83 -14.65
C VAL A 337 8.37 -6.00 -14.04
N LEU A 338 7.48 -6.64 -14.80
CA LEU A 338 6.72 -7.80 -14.35
C LEU A 338 7.63 -8.97 -13.96
N ASP A 339 8.60 -9.29 -14.82
CA ASP A 339 9.57 -10.36 -14.59
C ASP A 339 10.39 -10.10 -13.31
N ASN A 340 10.87 -8.87 -13.12
CA ASN A 340 11.61 -8.48 -11.91
C ASN A 340 10.74 -8.44 -10.64
N CYS A 341 9.46 -8.06 -10.75
CA CYS A 341 8.52 -8.20 -9.62
C CYS A 341 8.41 -9.67 -9.19
N ASN A 342 8.28 -10.59 -10.15
CA ASN A 342 8.21 -12.02 -9.87
C ASN A 342 9.51 -12.58 -9.28
N VAL A 343 10.67 -12.06 -9.67
CA VAL A 343 11.95 -12.38 -9.01
C VAL A 343 11.93 -11.94 -7.55
N ILE A 344 11.48 -10.72 -7.24
CA ILE A 344 11.38 -10.22 -5.87
C ILE A 344 10.42 -11.08 -5.04
N LEU A 345 9.23 -11.39 -5.58
CA LEU A 345 8.23 -12.23 -4.88
C LEU A 345 8.76 -13.64 -4.62
N THR A 346 9.46 -14.23 -5.58
CA THR A 346 10.09 -15.54 -5.40
C THR A 346 11.10 -15.53 -4.24
N ARG A 347 11.91 -14.46 -4.13
CA ARG A 347 12.84 -14.27 -3.00
C ARG A 347 12.12 -14.08 -1.66
N LEU A 348 10.93 -13.51 -1.67
CA LEU A 348 10.08 -13.34 -0.48
C LEU A 348 9.21 -14.56 -0.17
N HIS A 349 9.33 -15.64 -0.96
CA HIS A 349 8.48 -16.84 -0.88
C HIS A 349 6.98 -16.53 -1.06
N ILE A 350 6.67 -15.54 -1.90
CA ILE A 350 5.32 -15.15 -2.29
C ILE A 350 5.06 -15.63 -3.72
N THR A 351 3.83 -16.05 -4.00
CA THR A 351 3.42 -16.48 -5.33
C THR A 351 3.51 -15.37 -6.38
N GLN A 352 3.91 -15.74 -7.60
CA GLN A 352 4.06 -14.84 -8.74
C GLN A 352 2.73 -14.17 -9.14
N VAL A 353 2.85 -12.97 -9.70
CA VAL A 353 1.72 -12.13 -10.13
C VAL A 353 1.12 -12.65 -11.44
N ASP A 354 -0.20 -12.84 -11.47
CA ASP A 354 -0.96 -12.94 -12.72
C ASP A 354 -1.06 -11.55 -13.36
N GLU A 355 -0.47 -11.37 -14.54
CA GLU A 355 -0.41 -10.08 -15.24
C GLU A 355 -1.83 -9.50 -15.41
N ALA A 356 -2.79 -10.33 -15.81
CA ALA A 356 -4.14 -9.88 -16.10
C ALA A 356 -4.87 -9.42 -14.83
N ALA A 357 -4.83 -10.19 -13.74
CA ALA A 357 -5.39 -9.80 -12.45
C ALA A 357 -4.75 -8.52 -11.93
N TRP A 358 -3.44 -8.36 -12.13
CA TRP A 358 -2.72 -7.18 -11.66
C TRP A 358 -3.08 -5.92 -12.45
N MET A 359 -3.23 -6.02 -13.77
CA MET A 359 -3.66 -4.87 -14.58
C MET A 359 -5.04 -4.41 -14.17
N GLU A 360 -5.96 -5.36 -13.96
CA GLU A 360 -7.32 -5.11 -13.50
C GLU A 360 -7.31 -4.45 -12.10
N ALA A 361 -6.47 -4.91 -11.18
CA ALA A 361 -6.28 -4.28 -9.87
C ALA A 361 -5.74 -2.84 -9.98
N LEU A 362 -4.76 -2.59 -10.85
CA LEU A 362 -4.18 -1.26 -11.06
C LEU A 362 -5.19 -0.27 -11.67
N ASP A 363 -6.01 -0.72 -12.61
CA ASP A 363 -7.12 0.06 -13.18
C ASP A 363 -8.16 0.38 -12.08
N CYS A 364 -8.46 -0.57 -11.18
CA CYS A 364 -9.32 -0.32 -10.02
C CYS A 364 -8.75 0.74 -9.07
N MET A 365 -7.45 0.68 -8.79
CA MET A 365 -6.78 1.69 -7.96
C MET A 365 -6.82 3.08 -8.61
N ALA A 366 -6.90 3.13 -9.95
CA ALA A 366 -7.06 4.34 -10.75
C ALA A 366 -8.52 4.83 -10.88
N GLY A 367 -9.49 4.22 -10.20
CA GLY A 367 -10.88 4.68 -10.14
C GLY A 367 -11.86 3.90 -11.00
N GLU A 368 -11.39 2.91 -11.76
CA GLU A 368 -12.29 1.99 -12.48
C GLU A 368 -13.17 1.20 -11.50
N GLU A 369 -14.20 0.56 -12.04
CA GLU A 369 -15.10 -0.29 -11.29
C GLU A 369 -14.36 -1.46 -10.65
N LEU A 370 -14.79 -1.84 -9.44
CA LEU A 370 -14.23 -3.00 -8.76
C LEU A 370 -14.77 -4.27 -9.43
N PRO A 371 -13.91 -5.15 -9.93
CA PRO A 371 -14.33 -6.42 -10.49
C PRO A 371 -14.82 -7.34 -9.38
N ASP A 372 -15.56 -8.35 -9.79
CA ASP A 372 -16.31 -9.17 -8.83
C ASP A 372 -15.42 -9.97 -7.88
N TRP A 373 -14.16 -10.20 -8.26
CA TRP A 373 -13.20 -10.94 -7.47
C TRP A 373 -12.43 -10.10 -6.45
N ILE A 374 -12.53 -8.77 -6.49
CA ILE A 374 -11.94 -7.90 -5.47
C ILE A 374 -12.95 -7.72 -4.33
N PRO A 375 -12.56 -8.02 -3.07
CA PRO A 375 -13.43 -7.81 -1.93
C PRO A 375 -13.68 -6.32 -1.68
N THR A 376 -14.91 -5.97 -1.31
CA THR A 376 -15.27 -4.61 -0.87
C THR A 376 -14.78 -4.30 0.53
N LYS A 377 -14.59 -5.33 1.37
CA LYS A 377 -14.03 -5.18 2.70
C LYS A 377 -13.24 -6.43 3.09
N VAL A 378 -12.08 -6.18 3.69
CA VAL A 378 -11.23 -7.21 4.31
C VAL A 378 -11.21 -6.93 5.79
N SER A 379 -11.56 -7.91 6.61
CA SER A 379 -11.45 -7.83 8.06
C SER A 379 -10.66 -9.01 8.59
N PHE A 380 -9.92 -8.79 9.67
CA PHE A 380 -9.20 -9.84 10.36
C PHE A 380 -9.82 -10.03 11.73
N GLY A 381 -9.96 -11.29 12.14
CA GLY A 381 -10.42 -11.69 13.46
C GLY A 381 -9.61 -12.87 13.97
N ALA A 382 -9.98 -13.35 15.15
CA ALA A 382 -9.46 -14.60 15.68
C ALA A 382 -10.65 -15.49 16.09
N GLU A 383 -10.65 -16.74 15.65
CA GLU A 383 -11.53 -17.78 16.17
C GLU A 383 -10.65 -18.94 16.64
N ASP A 384 -10.85 -19.39 17.88
CA ASP A 384 -10.09 -20.48 18.52
C ASP A 384 -8.56 -20.27 18.51
N GLY A 385 -8.11 -19.01 18.54
CA GLY A 385 -6.71 -18.65 18.50
C GLY A 385 -6.06 -18.71 17.11
N GLU A 386 -6.82 -19.09 16.07
CA GLU A 386 -6.38 -19.01 14.68
C GLU A 386 -6.83 -17.69 14.05
N ILE A 387 -5.96 -17.13 13.19
CA ILE A 387 -6.23 -15.87 12.50
C ILE A 387 -7.22 -16.14 11.37
N ILE A 388 -8.28 -15.36 11.34
CA ILE A 388 -9.31 -15.45 10.33
C ILE A 388 -9.36 -14.17 9.51
N MET A 389 -9.23 -14.32 8.20
CA MET A 389 -9.47 -13.25 7.24
C MET A 389 -10.89 -13.41 6.69
N ARG A 390 -11.74 -12.40 6.84
CA ARG A 390 -13.06 -12.36 6.18
C ARG A 390 -12.99 -11.38 5.02
N LEU A 391 -13.41 -11.86 3.86
CA LEU A 391 -13.54 -11.10 2.63
C LEU A 391 -15.02 -10.89 2.36
N GLU A 392 -15.48 -9.66 2.49
CA GLU A 392 -16.83 -9.25 2.10
C GLU A 392 -16.78 -8.73 0.67
N TYR A 393 -17.73 -9.15 -0.15
CA TYR A 393 -17.91 -8.74 -1.54
C TYR A 393 -19.22 -7.97 -1.71
N SER A 394 -19.30 -7.12 -2.73
CA SER A 394 -20.56 -6.48 -3.09
C SER A 394 -21.59 -7.54 -3.44
N GLY A 395 -22.82 -7.40 -2.92
CA GLY A 395 -23.95 -8.25 -3.33
C GLY A 395 -24.39 -8.03 -4.78
N VAL A 396 -23.72 -7.11 -5.48
CA VAL A 396 -23.97 -6.71 -6.86
C VAL A 396 -22.66 -6.84 -7.64
N THR A 397 -22.72 -7.34 -8.87
CA THR A 397 -21.56 -7.40 -9.77
C THR A 397 -21.18 -6.01 -10.27
N ALA A 398 -20.02 -5.88 -10.93
CA ALA A 398 -19.64 -4.65 -11.62
C ALA A 398 -20.74 -4.14 -12.58
N ASN A 399 -21.48 -5.05 -13.22
CA ASN A 399 -22.55 -4.73 -14.18
C ASN A 399 -23.89 -4.35 -13.53
N GLY A 400 -23.99 -4.34 -12.20
CA GLY A 400 -25.26 -4.07 -11.51
C GLY A 400 -26.14 -5.30 -11.28
N ASP A 401 -25.71 -6.50 -11.65
CA ASP A 401 -26.49 -7.72 -11.46
C ASP A 401 -26.36 -8.25 -10.02
N PRO A 402 -27.43 -8.72 -9.37
CA PRO A 402 -27.33 -9.34 -8.05
C PRO A 402 -26.50 -10.64 -8.14
N ARG A 403 -25.58 -10.84 -7.19
CA ARG A 403 -24.85 -12.11 -7.09
C ARG A 403 -25.77 -13.21 -6.58
N VAL A 404 -26.19 -14.09 -7.47
CA VAL A 404 -27.06 -15.22 -7.12
C VAL A 404 -26.24 -16.38 -6.56
N GLY A 405 -26.49 -16.77 -5.31
CA GLY A 405 -26.12 -18.10 -4.79
C GLY A 405 -24.83 -18.22 -3.97
N GLU A 406 -24.06 -17.15 -3.77
CA GLU A 406 -22.91 -17.16 -2.86
C GLU A 406 -23.12 -16.19 -1.71
N SER A 407 -22.77 -16.62 -0.49
CA SER A 407 -22.74 -15.72 0.66
C SER A 407 -21.77 -14.58 0.37
N SER A 408 -22.21 -13.34 0.62
CA SER A 408 -21.43 -12.10 0.40
C SER A 408 -20.15 -12.04 1.23
N THR A 409 -19.96 -12.97 2.16
CA THR A 409 -18.80 -13.03 3.05
C THR A 409 -18.12 -14.39 2.91
N ARG A 410 -16.84 -14.38 2.52
CA ARG A 410 -15.98 -15.56 2.53
C ARG A 410 -15.06 -15.48 3.75
N VAL A 411 -14.99 -16.56 4.53
CA VAL A 411 -14.18 -16.64 5.75
C VAL A 411 -13.03 -17.60 5.52
N PHE A 412 -11.81 -17.15 5.80
CA PHE A 412 -10.58 -17.89 5.55
C PHE A 412 -9.81 -18.08 6.84
N ASN A 413 -9.41 -19.31 7.08
CA ASN A 413 -8.44 -19.63 8.10
C ASN A 413 -7.03 -19.43 7.54
N VAL A 414 -6.30 -18.47 8.08
CA VAL A 414 -5.01 -18.03 7.55
C VAL A 414 -3.90 -18.92 8.10
N LYS A 415 -3.86 -20.19 7.66
CA LYS A 415 -2.79 -21.13 8.06
C LYS A 415 -1.48 -20.94 7.29
N ASN A 416 -1.57 -20.49 6.03
CA ASN A 416 -0.42 -20.14 5.21
C ASN A 416 -0.72 -18.89 4.36
N PRO A 417 -0.54 -17.71 4.93
CA PRO A 417 -0.92 -16.47 4.26
C PRO A 417 -0.04 -16.11 3.05
N ALA A 418 1.15 -16.68 2.91
CA ALA A 418 2.02 -16.45 1.73
C ALA A 418 1.36 -16.85 0.40
N GLN A 419 0.27 -17.64 0.45
CA GLN A 419 -0.54 -18.04 -0.71
C GLN A 419 -1.63 -17.01 -1.07
N PHE A 420 -1.78 -15.91 -0.33
CA PHE A 420 -2.83 -14.92 -0.60
C PHE A 420 -2.31 -13.81 -1.52
N GLY A 421 -2.49 -13.98 -2.83
CA GLY A 421 -2.29 -12.95 -3.85
C GLY A 421 -3.54 -12.72 -4.71
N PRO A 422 -3.62 -11.62 -5.48
CA PRO A 422 -4.78 -11.32 -6.35
C PRO A 422 -5.16 -12.46 -7.30
N GLN A 423 -4.17 -13.20 -7.83
CA GLN A 423 -4.40 -14.37 -8.67
C GLN A 423 -5.17 -15.48 -7.95
N HIS A 424 -4.87 -15.73 -6.67
CA HIS A 424 -5.57 -16.76 -5.88
C HIS A 424 -7.02 -16.33 -5.67
N LEU A 425 -7.25 -15.06 -5.31
CA LEU A 425 -8.62 -14.52 -5.18
C LEU A 425 -9.41 -14.66 -6.50
N ARG A 426 -8.77 -14.38 -7.64
CA ARG A 426 -9.39 -14.46 -8.97
C ARG A 426 -9.71 -15.90 -9.38
N GLU A 427 -8.76 -16.82 -9.26
CA GLU A 427 -8.97 -18.24 -9.57
C GLU A 427 -10.01 -18.88 -8.62
N TRP A 428 -10.07 -18.44 -7.37
CA TRP A 428 -11.04 -18.91 -6.39
C TRP A 428 -12.45 -18.42 -6.66
N VAL A 429 -12.60 -17.17 -7.10
CA VAL A 429 -13.91 -16.64 -7.53
C VAL A 429 -14.37 -17.33 -8.81
N LYS A 430 -13.45 -17.73 -9.69
CA LYS A 430 -13.74 -18.53 -10.89
C LYS A 430 -14.04 -20.01 -10.60
N GLY A 431 -13.92 -20.45 -9.34
CA GLY A 431 -14.13 -21.85 -8.95
C GLY A 431 -13.03 -22.82 -9.43
N THR A 432 -11.91 -22.32 -9.93
CA THR A 432 -10.82 -23.13 -10.50
C THR A 432 -9.70 -23.42 -9.50
N GLY A 433 -9.64 -22.69 -8.39
CA GLY A 433 -8.83 -23.03 -7.21
C GLY A 433 -9.73 -23.04 -5.98
N GLY A 434 -9.93 -24.18 -5.34
CA GLY A 434 -10.50 -24.21 -3.99
C GLY A 434 -9.36 -24.26 -2.98
N PRO A 435 -9.51 -23.69 -1.77
CA PRO A 435 -8.68 -24.17 -0.66
C PRO A 435 -8.88 -25.68 -0.55
N VAL A 436 -7.82 -26.42 -0.22
CA VAL A 436 -7.95 -27.81 0.18
C VAL A 436 -8.85 -27.82 1.41
N ILE A 437 -10.14 -28.08 1.21
CA ILE A 437 -11.08 -28.33 2.30
C ILE A 437 -10.55 -29.60 2.95
N LEU A 438 -9.90 -29.46 4.11
CA LEU A 438 -9.60 -30.58 4.96
C LEU A 438 -10.94 -31.17 5.38
N LYS A 439 -11.40 -32.19 4.65
CA LYS A 439 -12.56 -33.00 5.03
C LYS A 439 -12.23 -33.70 6.35
N GLY A 440 -12.80 -33.20 7.44
CA GLY A 440 -12.71 -33.77 8.77
C GLY A 440 -14.06 -33.79 9.49
N SER A 441 -14.80 -34.88 9.26
CA SER A 441 -15.92 -35.50 10.02
C SER A 441 -17.24 -34.74 10.28
N PRO A 442 -18.40 -35.39 10.03
CA PRO A 442 -19.73 -34.92 10.44
C PRO A 442 -20.12 -35.52 11.80
N GLU A 443 -20.36 -34.71 12.82
CA GLU A 443 -21.29 -35.08 13.90
C GLU A 443 -22.07 -33.85 14.39
N ALA A 444 -23.38 -34.04 14.48
CA ALA A 444 -24.36 -33.08 14.94
C ALA A 444 -24.28 -32.88 16.46
N GLY A 445 -24.56 -31.67 16.94
CA GLY A 445 -24.99 -31.48 18.32
C GLY A 445 -24.73 -30.10 18.92
N CYS A 446 -25.82 -29.40 19.25
CA CYS A 446 -25.90 -28.28 20.19
C CYS A 446 -25.27 -26.93 19.79
N VAL A 447 -26.12 -26.04 19.26
CA VAL A 447 -25.93 -24.59 19.33
C VAL A 447 -26.11 -24.17 20.79
N VAL A 448 -25.02 -23.87 21.47
CA VAL A 448 -25.05 -23.05 22.69
C VAL A 448 -24.93 -21.61 22.24
N GLU A 449 -26.00 -20.84 22.37
CA GLU A 449 -25.97 -19.39 22.30
C GLU A 449 -25.02 -18.87 23.39
N THR A 450 -23.86 -18.35 22.98
CA THR A 450 -23.09 -17.45 23.82
C THR A 450 -23.13 -16.06 23.20
N ALA A 451 -23.65 -15.13 24.00
CA ALA A 451 -23.89 -13.75 23.65
C ALA A 451 -22.61 -13.07 23.13
N SER A 452 -22.70 -12.55 21.91
CA SER A 452 -21.74 -11.60 21.37
C SER A 452 -22.05 -10.21 21.96
N PRO A 453 -21.05 -9.42 22.39
CA PRO A 453 -21.29 -8.02 22.71
C PRO A 453 -21.45 -7.23 21.40
N HIS A 454 -22.70 -6.91 21.07
CA HIS A 454 -23.09 -5.83 20.17
C HIS A 454 -22.49 -4.51 20.64
N TRP A 455 -21.68 -3.81 19.82
CA TRP A 455 -21.51 -2.35 19.63
C TRP A 455 -20.45 -2.20 18.50
N LEU A 456 -20.55 -1.43 17.42
CA LEU A 456 -21.28 -0.21 17.07
C LEU A 456 -21.67 -0.20 15.57
N CYS A 457 -22.96 -0.10 15.30
CA CYS A 457 -23.54 0.57 14.14
C CYS A 457 -24.53 1.60 14.69
N LEU A 458 -24.18 2.88 14.65
CA LEU A 458 -25.08 4.03 14.72
C LEU A 458 -24.44 5.06 13.77
N GLY A 459 -25.04 5.45 12.65
CA GLY A 459 -26.41 5.93 12.54
C GLY A 459 -26.32 7.45 12.56
N ALA A 460 -26.00 8.06 11.41
CA ALA A 460 -26.06 9.50 11.23
C ALA A 460 -27.52 9.90 11.04
N GLU A 461 -28.16 10.42 12.08
CA GLU A 461 -29.38 11.21 11.98
C GLU A 461 -29.04 12.69 12.15
N GLY A 462 -29.59 13.50 11.24
CA GLY A 462 -29.29 14.91 11.12
C GLY A 462 -29.80 15.74 12.29
N ALA A 463 -29.00 16.72 12.67
CA ALA A 463 -29.45 17.91 13.38
C ALA A 463 -28.98 19.12 12.59
N SER A 464 -29.93 19.83 11.99
CA SER A 464 -29.73 21.19 11.47
C SER A 464 -29.36 22.09 12.65
N TYR A 465 -28.17 22.69 12.61
CA TYR A 465 -27.83 23.77 13.53
C TYR A 465 -27.92 25.10 12.78
N ASP A 466 -28.95 25.83 13.14
CA ASP A 466 -29.20 27.23 12.83
C ASP A 466 -28.06 28.06 13.42
N SER A 467 -27.43 28.91 12.60
CA SER A 467 -26.35 29.80 13.01
C SER A 467 -26.86 31.23 12.97
N SER A 468 -27.44 31.65 14.08
CA SER A 468 -27.63 33.06 14.38
C SER A 468 -27.24 33.37 15.82
N GLU A 469 -26.45 34.44 15.94
CA GLU A 469 -26.20 35.28 17.11
C GLU A 469 -25.04 35.02 18.09
N ARG A 470 -24.31 36.15 18.26
CA ARG A 470 -23.40 36.61 19.32
C ARG A 470 -21.94 36.15 19.27
N VAL A 471 -20.99 36.98 18.85
CA VAL A 471 -20.60 38.36 19.27
C VAL A 471 -20.02 38.41 20.69
N GLU A 472 -18.70 38.66 20.70
CA GLU A 472 -17.89 39.45 21.65
C GLU A 472 -17.24 38.85 22.91
N ARG A 473 -15.92 39.18 22.97
CA ARG A 473 -15.03 39.41 24.13
C ARG A 473 -14.39 38.18 24.79
N GLU A 474 -13.12 38.16 25.15
CA GLU A 474 -12.07 39.20 25.28
C GLU A 474 -10.72 38.46 25.42
N PHE A 475 -9.67 39.05 24.81
CA PHE A 475 -8.21 38.82 24.97
C PHE A 475 -7.60 37.42 24.84
#